data_AF-A0A357G163-F1
#
_entry.id   AF-A0A357G163-F1
#
_cell.length_a   1.000
_cell.length_b   1.000
_cell.length_c   1.000
_cell.angle_alpha   90.00
_cell.angle_beta   90.00
_cell.angle_gamma   90.00
#
_symmetry.space_group_name_H-M   'P 1'
#
loop_
_entity.id
_entity.type
_entity.pdbx_description
1 polymer ?
#
loop_
_entity_poly.entity_id
_entity_poly.type
_entity_poly.pdbx_seq_one_letter_code
_entity_poly.pdbx_strand_id
1 'polypeptide(L)'
;MELEKIPFSDKVREAIQSGAKTPQDILIWGEDYELALAVAPEDFESFKVAAAGQGVALAAIGIFEAGAPKVTVMDKAGKPLVFERTGWQHF
;
A
#
# COMPACT_ATOMS: atom_id res chain seq x y z
N MET A 1 4.02 -4.76 -4.44
CA MET A 1 2.89 -4.51 -3.53
C MET A 1 1.64 -5.15 -4.08
N GLU A 2 0.73 -5.59 -3.22
CA GLU A 2 -0.53 -6.23 -3.57
C GLU A 2 -1.70 -5.32 -3.17
N LEU A 3 -2.52 -4.91 -4.14
CA LEU A 3 -3.59 -3.92 -3.94
C LEU A 3 -4.59 -4.36 -2.85
N GLU A 4 -4.97 -5.63 -2.86
CA GLU A 4 -5.97 -6.20 -1.96
C GLU A 4 -5.51 -6.23 -0.49
N LYS A 5 -4.20 -6.13 -0.24
CA LYS A 5 -3.64 -6.10 1.11
C LYS A 5 -3.61 -4.69 1.71
N ILE A 6 -3.88 -3.66 0.91
CA ILE A 6 -3.85 -2.27 1.37
C ILE A 6 -5.07 -2.01 2.26
N PRO A 7 -4.89 -1.46 3.47
CA PRO A 7 -5.96 -1.28 4.45
C PRO A 7 -6.81 -0.05 4.12
N PHE A 8 -7.48 -0.04 2.97
CA PHE A 8 -8.42 1.02 2.63
C PHE A 8 -9.52 1.16 3.69
N SER A 9 -9.95 2.38 3.98
CA SER A 9 -11.14 2.60 4.79
C SER A 9 -12.40 2.17 4.02
N ASP A 10 -13.50 1.93 4.72
CA ASP A 10 -14.75 1.52 4.09
C ASP A 10 -15.26 2.55 3.09
N LYS A 11 -15.04 3.85 3.36
CA LYS A 11 -15.39 4.93 2.43
C LYS A 11 -14.56 4.91 1.15
N VAL A 12 -13.28 4.60 1.24
CA VAL A 12 -12.44 4.42 0.04
C VAL A 12 -12.91 3.20 -0.75
N ARG A 13 -13.24 2.09 -0.07
CA ARG A 13 -13.79 0.90 -0.74
C ARG A 13 -15.10 1.20 -1.46
N GLU A 14 -16.04 1.90 -0.82
CA GLU A 14 -17.30 2.34 -1.43
C GLU A 14 -17.06 3.22 -2.68
N ALA A 15 -16.13 4.18 -2.60
CA ALA A 15 -15.78 5.05 -3.72
C ALA A 15 -15.16 4.28 -4.91
N ILE A 16 -14.34 3.26 -4.63
CA ILE A 16 -13.77 2.39 -5.67
C ILE A 16 -14.87 1.51 -6.29
N GLN A 17 -15.71 0.88 -5.47
CA GLN A 17 -16.77 -0.01 -5.93
C GLN A 17 -17.83 0.70 -6.79
N SER A 18 -18.15 1.96 -6.44
CA SER A 18 -19.06 2.80 -7.21
C SER A 18 -18.43 3.40 -8.49
N GLY A 19 -17.11 3.26 -8.67
CA GLY A 19 -16.37 3.86 -9.77
C GLY A 19 -16.14 5.37 -9.63
N ALA A 20 -16.47 5.97 -8.48
CA ALA A 20 -16.23 7.39 -8.23
C ALA A 20 -14.73 7.74 -8.14
N LYS A 21 -13.90 6.76 -7.77
CA LYS A 21 -12.43 6.83 -7.77
C LYS A 21 -11.85 5.52 -8.27
N THR A 22 -10.68 5.58 -8.90
CA THR A 22 -9.88 4.38 -9.17
C THR A 22 -8.93 4.11 -8.00
N PRO A 23 -8.47 2.85 -7.81
CA PRO A 23 -7.41 2.57 -6.83
C PRO A 23 -6.15 3.41 -7.08
N GLN A 24 -5.79 3.65 -8.34
CA GLN A 24 -4.63 4.46 -8.72
C GLN A 24 -4.76 5.91 -8.24
N ASP A 25 -5.96 6.50 -8.31
CA ASP A 25 -6.19 7.87 -7.83
C ASP A 25 -5.89 8.01 -6.34
N ILE A 26 -6.25 6.98 -5.56
CA ILE A 26 -6.06 6.96 -4.11
C ILE A 26 -4.57 6.78 -3.77
N LEU A 27 -3.88 5.83 -4.42
CA LEU A 27 -2.50 5.47 -4.10
C LEU A 27 -1.48 6.58 -4.38
N ILE A 28 -1.83 7.56 -5.20
CA ILE A 28 -0.95 8.68 -5.57
C ILE A 28 -1.37 10.01 -4.93
N TRP A 29 -2.40 10.00 -4.09
CA TRP A 29 -2.99 11.23 -3.55
C TRP A 29 -2.09 11.88 -2.49
N GLY A 30 -1.54 11.07 -1.56
CA GLY A 30 -0.71 11.54 -0.45
C GLY A 30 -1.51 12.00 0.77
N GLU A 31 -0.89 12.80 1.65
CA GLU A 31 -1.51 13.37 2.86
C GLU A 31 -1.97 12.37 3.94
N ASP A 32 -1.52 11.12 3.87
CA ASP A 32 -1.87 10.10 4.88
C ASP A 32 -1.11 10.30 6.20
N TYR A 33 0.10 10.86 6.15
CA TYR A 33 1.04 10.96 7.29
C TYR A 33 1.29 9.63 8.01
N GLU A 34 1.09 8.51 7.31
CA GLU A 34 1.35 7.15 7.77
C GLU A 34 2.82 6.74 7.58
N LEU A 35 3.25 5.70 8.30
CA LEU A 35 4.60 5.14 8.16
C LEU A 35 4.63 3.99 7.14
N ALA A 36 5.46 4.13 6.10
CA ALA A 36 5.82 3.03 5.20
C ALA A 36 7.19 2.46 5.59
N LEU A 37 7.23 1.19 5.98
CA LEU A 37 8.42 0.56 6.57
C LEU A 37 8.80 -0.73 5.83
N ALA A 38 10.10 -1.00 5.76
CA ALA A 38 10.64 -2.30 5.39
C ALA A 38 11.08 -3.03 6.66
N VAL A 39 10.65 -4.27 6.84
CA VAL A 39 11.01 -5.11 7.99
C VAL A 39 11.58 -6.42 7.46
N ALA A 40 12.69 -6.87 8.03
CA ALA A 40 13.30 -8.16 7.66
C ALA A 40 12.31 -9.30 7.99
N PRO A 41 12.18 -10.33 7.13
CA PRO A 41 11.25 -11.44 7.36
C PRO A 41 11.41 -12.10 8.73
N GLU A 42 12.64 -12.25 9.21
CA GLU A 42 12.98 -12.82 10.52
C GLU A 42 12.50 -11.97 11.70
N ASP A 43 12.36 -10.65 11.52
CA ASP A 43 11.91 -9.71 12.55
C ASP A 43 10.41 -9.38 12.45
N PHE A 44 9.74 -9.82 11.37
CA PHE A 44 8.37 -9.37 11.08
C PHE A 44 7.37 -9.76 12.17
N GLU A 45 7.42 -11.00 12.67
CA GLU A 45 6.48 -11.46 13.72
C GLU A 45 6.71 -10.75 15.06
N SER A 46 7.98 -10.52 15.44
CA SER A 46 8.29 -9.81 16.69
C SER A 46 7.88 -8.33 16.59
N PHE A 47 8.14 -7.69 15.45
CA PHE A 47 7.70 -6.33 15.15
C PHE A 47 6.18 -6.20 15.18
N LYS A 48 5.47 -7.16 14.59
CA LYS A 48 4.00 -7.20 14.57
C LYS A 48 3.41 -7.28 15.98
N VAL A 49 3.96 -8.14 16.84
CA VAL A 49 3.54 -8.26 18.24
C VAL A 49 3.82 -6.96 19.00
N ALA A 50 4.99 -6.35 18.80
CA ALA A 50 5.35 -5.09 19.46
C ALA A 50 4.42 -3.94 19.05
N ALA A 51 4.12 -3.78 17.75
CA ALA A 51 3.22 -2.76 17.25
C ALA A 51 1.79 -2.94 17.79
N ALA A 52 1.28 -4.17 17.77
CA ALA A 52 -0.03 -4.48 18.35
C ALA A 52 -0.08 -4.16 19.86
N GLY A 53 0.99 -4.44 20.61
CA GLY A 53 1.13 -4.08 22.02
C GLY A 53 1.12 -2.57 22.29
N GLN A 54 1.41 -1.75 21.28
CA GLN A 54 1.32 -0.28 21.32
C GLN A 54 0.02 0.26 20.69
N GLY A 55 -0.89 -0.61 20.26
CA GLY A 55 -2.13 -0.21 19.59
C GLY A 55 -1.94 0.31 18.16
N VAL A 56 -0.79 0.04 17.54
CA VAL A 56 -0.50 0.44 16.15
C VAL A 56 -0.95 -0.67 15.21
N ALA A 57 -1.86 -0.33 14.28
CA ALA A 57 -2.28 -1.24 13.23
C ALA A 57 -1.16 -1.41 12.18
N LEU A 58 -0.94 -2.64 11.73
CA LEU A 58 0.02 -2.95 10.68
C LEU A 58 -0.64 -3.72 9.54
N ALA A 59 -0.20 -3.42 8.32
CA ALA A 59 -0.55 -4.16 7.12
C ALA A 59 0.72 -4.50 6.33
N ALA A 60 0.98 -5.79 6.12
CA ALA A 60 2.02 -6.24 5.20
C ALA A 60 1.47 -6.22 3.76
N ILE A 61 1.87 -5.20 3.00
CA ILE A 61 1.29 -4.90 1.67
C ILE A 61 2.21 -5.29 0.50
N GLY A 62 3.39 -5.83 0.77
CA GLY A 62 4.32 -6.25 -0.26
C GLY A 62 5.68 -6.66 0.30
N ILE A 63 6.61 -6.90 -0.62
CA ILE A 63 7.99 -7.31 -0.35
C ILE A 63 8.94 -6.53 -1.25
N PHE A 64 10.21 -6.44 -0.83
CA PHE A 64 11.31 -6.07 -1.71
C PHE A 64 11.91 -7.33 -2.33
N GLU A 65 12.16 -7.27 -3.63
CA GLU A 65 12.80 -8.34 -4.40
C GLU A 65 14.09 -7.80 -5.03
N ALA A 66 15.07 -8.67 -5.23
CA ALA A 66 16.29 -8.29 -5.95
C ALA A 66 15.97 -7.95 -7.41
N GLY A 67 16.55 -6.87 -7.92
CA GLY A 67 16.34 -6.45 -9.31
C GLY A 67 16.52 -4.96 -9.52
N ALA A 68 16.03 -4.49 -10.67
CA ALA A 68 16.03 -3.07 -11.00
C ALA A 68 15.17 -2.26 -10.00
N PRO A 69 15.54 -1.01 -9.68
CA PRO A 69 14.77 -0.17 -8.77
C PRO A 69 13.41 0.18 -9.39
N LYS A 70 12.37 -0.55 -8.99
CA LYS A 70 11.01 -0.40 -9.49
C LYS A 70 10.00 -0.69 -8.40
N VAL A 71 8.94 0.12 -8.34
CA VAL A 71 7.74 -0.17 -7.56
C VAL A 71 6.66 -0.69 -8.50
N THR A 72 6.01 -1.80 -8.13
CA THR A 72 4.87 -2.35 -8.88
C THR A 72 3.75 -2.72 -7.90
N VAL A 73 2.53 -2.33 -8.26
CA VAL A 73 1.30 -2.70 -7.54
C VAL A 73 0.54 -3.71 -8.38
N MET A 74 0.24 -4.87 -7.82
CA MET A 74 -0.49 -5.96 -8.48
C MET A 74 -1.95 -5.96 -8.02
N ASP A 75 -2.88 -6.15 -8.94
CA ASP A 75 -4.29 -6.42 -8.62
C ASP A 75 -4.50 -7.87 -8.12
N LYS A 76 -5.73 -8.22 -7.75
CA LYS A 76 -6.09 -9.60 -7.33
C LYS A 76 -5.82 -10.68 -8.37
N ALA A 77 -5.72 -10.33 -9.65
CA ALA A 77 -5.41 -11.25 -10.73
C ALA A 77 -3.90 -11.36 -10.99
N GLY A 78 -3.07 -10.68 -10.19
CA GLY A 78 -1.62 -10.64 -10.35
C GLY A 78 -1.17 -9.73 -11.50
N LYS A 79 -2.06 -8.88 -12.04
CA LYS A 79 -1.73 -7.97 -13.13
C LYS A 79 -1.22 -6.64 -12.56
N PRO A 80 -0.13 -6.06 -13.11
CA PRO A 80 0.36 -4.77 -12.67
C PRO A 80 -0.63 -3.65 -13.01
N LEU A 81 -0.88 -2.77 -12.06
CA LEU A 81 -1.57 -1.51 -12.29
C LEU A 81 -0.69 -0.57 -13.12
N VAL A 82 -1.32 0.17 -14.02
CA VAL A 82 -0.68 1.23 -14.80
C VAL A 82 -1.07 2.57 -14.20
N PHE A 83 -0.08 3.41 -13.95
CA PHE A 83 -0.23 4.75 -13.39
C PHE A 83 0.15 5.79 -14.45
N GLU A 84 -0.69 6.80 -14.66
CA GLU A 84 -0.41 7.90 -15.58
C GLU A 84 0.59 8.92 -14.99
N ARG A 85 0.71 8.95 -13.65
CA ARG A 85 1.68 9.74 -12.90
C ARG A 85 2.13 8.97 -11.65
N THR A 86 3.34 9.23 -11.18
CA THR A 86 3.98 8.45 -10.10
C THR A 86 3.99 9.13 -8.74
N GLY A 87 3.24 10.24 -8.57
CA GLY A 87 3.11 10.93 -7.30
C GLY A 87 2.76 12.41 -7.46
N TRP A 88 2.84 13.14 -6.35
CA TRP A 88 2.64 14.57 -6.30
C TRP A 88 3.96 15.32 -6.54
N GLN A 89 3.88 16.45 -7.26
CA GLN A 89 4.99 17.36 -7.52
C GLN A 89 4.50 18.79 -7.27
N HIS A 90 5.36 19.64 -6.69
CA HIS A 90 5.01 21.01 -6.31
C HIS A 90 4.73 21.96 -7.49
N PHE A 91 5.37 21.72 -8.65
CA PHE A 91 5.42 22.63 -9.78
C PHE A 91 5.19 21.91 -11.10
#